data_AF-A0A847D1Y1-F1
#
_entry.id   AF-A0A847D1Y1-F1
#
_cell.length_a   1.000
_cell.length_b   1.000
_cell.length_c   1.000
_cell.angle_alpha   90.00
_cell.angle_beta   90.00
_cell.angle_gamma   90.00
#
_symmetry.space_group_name_H-M   'P 1'
#
loop_
_entity.id
_entity.type
_entity.pdbx_description
1 polymer ?
#
loop_
_entity_poly.entity_id
_entity_poly.type
_entity_poly.pdbx_seq_one_letter_code
_entity_poly.pdbx_strand_id
1 'polypeptide(L)'
;MYRGILELKKDEFDELFKMLVTAIPKEGLLYSKLQDANENTDEIKTISVSEEDLEFILDSILPIDPNNQLLKMVFEKISEQLRNIRN
;
A
#
# COMPACT_ATOMS: atom_id res chain seq x y z
N MET A 1 5.30 1.13 18.31
CA MET A 1 5.29 0.92 16.84
C MET A 1 4.44 -0.29 16.54
N TYR A 2 3.15 -0.07 16.27
CA TYR A 2 2.28 -1.15 15.80
C TYR A 2 2.62 -1.44 14.33
N ARG A 3 2.73 -2.73 14.00
CA ARG A 3 3.09 -3.21 12.67
C ARG A 3 1.98 -4.14 12.19
N GLY A 4 1.47 -3.89 10.99
CA GLY A 4 0.51 -4.74 10.29
C GLY A 4 1.17 -5.41 9.08
N ILE A 5 0.42 -6.34 8.48
CA ILE A 5 0.74 -6.93 7.18
C ILE A 5 -0.38 -6.51 6.23
N LEU A 6 -0.03 -5.75 5.21
CA LEU A 6 -0.94 -5.42 4.12
C LEU A 6 -0.84 -6.52 3.06
N GLU A 7 -1.96 -7.22 2.85
CA GLU A 7 -2.08 -8.27 1.83
C GLU A 7 -2.86 -7.74 0.63
N LEU A 8 -2.20 -7.69 -0.53
CA LEU A 8 -2.78 -7.25 -1.78
C LEU A 8 -2.67 -8.34 -2.83
N LYS A 9 -3.68 -8.49 -3.67
CA LYS A 9 -3.54 -9.27 -4.89
C LYS A 9 -2.54 -8.58 -5.81
N LYS A 10 -1.95 -9.35 -6.73
CA LYS A 10 -0.98 -8.81 -7.68
C LYS A 10 -1.49 -7.60 -8.47
N ASP A 11 -2.71 -7.64 -8.98
CA ASP A 11 -3.34 -6.54 -9.72
C ASP A 11 -3.57 -5.28 -8.86
N GLU A 12 -4.05 -5.47 -7.64
CA GLU A 12 -4.20 -4.41 -6.63
C GLU A 12 -2.85 -3.78 -6.28
N PHE A 13 -1.82 -4.61 -6.08
CA PHE A 13 -0.47 -4.17 -5.79
C PHE A 13 0.15 -3.41 -6.96
N ASP A 14 0.03 -3.93 -8.19
CA ASP A 14 0.62 -3.32 -9.37
C ASP A 14 0.04 -1.91 -9.60
N GLU A 15 -1.26 -1.74 -9.39
CA GLU A 15 -1.91 -0.43 -9.50
C GLU A 15 -1.48 0.53 -8.37
N LEU A 16 -1.39 0.04 -7.12
CA LEU A 16 -0.89 0.83 -6.01
C LEU A 16 0.57 1.27 -6.24
N PHE A 17 1.43 0.32 -6.63
CA PHE A 17 2.85 0.53 -6.83
C PHE A 17 3.11 1.53 -7.96
N LYS A 18 2.39 1.40 -9.07
CA LYS A 18 2.47 2.34 -10.20
C LYS A 18 2.18 3.78 -9.79
N MET A 19 1.21 4.01 -8.90
CA MET A 19 0.89 5.35 -8.40
C MET A 19 1.95 5.82 -7.40
N LEU A 20 2.30 4.98 -6.42
CA LEU A 20 3.22 5.34 -5.34
C LEU A 20 4.65 5.56 -5.80
N VAL A 21 5.17 4.76 -6.73
CA VAL A 21 6.57 4.84 -7.20
C VAL A 21 6.92 6.23 -7.77
N THR A 22 5.90 6.98 -8.20
CA THR A 22 6.02 8.36 -8.70
C THR A 22 5.77 9.42 -7.63
N ALA A 23 5.09 9.06 -6.54
CA ALA A 23 4.65 9.98 -5.49
C ALA A 23 5.58 9.99 -4.26
N ILE A 24 6.34 8.92 -4.03
CA ILE A 24 7.15 8.75 -2.81
C ILE A 24 8.66 8.76 -3.10
N PRO A 25 9.51 9.19 -2.13
CA PRO A 25 10.96 9.15 -2.28
C PRO A 25 11.49 7.72 -2.43
N LYS A 26 12.42 7.51 -3.37
CA LYS A 26 12.99 6.18 -3.67
C LYS A 26 13.93 5.67 -2.57
N GLU A 27 14.48 6.58 -1.77
CA GLU A 27 15.34 6.24 -0.63
C GLU A 27 14.52 5.91 0.63
N GLY A 28 13.18 6.01 0.57
CA GLY A 28 12.30 5.77 1.71
C GLY A 28 12.15 4.31 2.08
N LEU A 29 11.97 4.03 3.37
CA LEU A 29 11.75 2.66 3.87
C LEU A 29 10.50 2.01 3.24
N LEU A 30 9.42 2.78 3.06
CA LEU A 30 8.21 2.30 2.39
C LEU A 30 8.50 1.89 0.94
N TYR A 31 9.29 2.68 0.20
CA TYR A 31 9.67 2.34 -1.17
C TYR A 31 10.42 1.01 -1.22
N SER A 32 11.40 0.80 -0.32
CA SER A 32 12.13 -0.46 -0.23
C SER A 32 11.20 -1.65 -0.01
N LYS A 33 10.25 -1.55 0.93
CA LYS A 33 9.29 -2.61 1.22
C LYS A 33 8.40 -2.94 0.02
N LEU A 34 7.96 -1.93 -0.72
CA LEU A 34 7.18 -2.11 -1.93
C LEU A 34 8.00 -2.74 -3.03
N GLN A 35 9.25 -2.32 -3.20
CA GLN A 35 10.17 -2.91 -4.18
C GLN A 35 10.42 -4.40 -3.88
N ASP A 36 10.64 -4.76 -2.61
CA ASP A 36 10.81 -6.16 -2.18
C ASP A 36 9.55 -6.99 -2.51
N ALA A 37 8.36 -6.45 -2.24
CA ALA A 37 7.10 -7.10 -2.58
C ALA A 37 6.89 -7.21 -4.11
N ASN A 38 7.36 -6.24 -4.88
CA ASN A 38 7.28 -6.26 -6.34
C ASN A 38 8.16 -7.37 -6.95
N GLU A 39 9.36 -7.59 -6.39
CA GLU A 39 10.31 -8.62 -6.86
C GLU A 39 9.84 -10.05 -6.58
N ASN A 40 8.98 -10.24 -5.59
CA ASN A 40 8.34 -11.53 -5.34
C ASN A 40 7.39 -11.92 -6.51
N THR A 41 7.29 -13.20 -6.88
CA THR A 41 6.37 -13.66 -7.95
C THR A 41 5.00 -14.12 -7.47
N ASP A 42 4.73 -14.06 -6.16
CA ASP A 42 3.48 -14.53 -5.56
C ASP A 42 2.23 -13.79 -6.07
N GLU A 43 1.10 -14.51 -6.13
CA GLU A 43 -0.21 -13.93 -6.50
C GLU A 43 -0.74 -12.96 -5.43
N ILE A 44 -0.34 -13.18 -4.17
CA ILE A 44 -0.64 -12.31 -3.04
C ILE A 44 0.67 -11.68 -2.57
N LYS A 45 0.71 -10.35 -2.61
CA LYS A 45 1.82 -9.52 -2.15
C LYS A 45 1.59 -9.19 -0.68
N THR A 46 2.59 -9.47 0.14
CA THR A 46 2.58 -9.16 1.57
C THR A 46 3.58 -8.04 1.84
N ILE A 47 3.12 -6.97 2.50
CA ILE A 47 3.95 -5.79 2.80
C ILE A 47 3.87 -5.53 4.29
N SER A 48 5.02 -5.52 4.97
CA SER A 48 5.06 -5.14 6.38
C SER A 48 4.97 -3.63 6.52
N VAL A 49 3.89 -3.14 7.11
CA VAL A 49 3.55 -1.71 7.17
C VAL A 49 3.39 -1.26 8.62
N SER A 50 3.82 -0.05 8.94
CA SER A 50 3.43 0.64 10.17
C SER A 50 2.13 1.42 9.95
N GLU A 51 1.54 1.93 11.03
CA GLU A 51 0.45 2.91 10.94
C GLU A 51 0.85 4.13 10.09
N GLU A 52 2.05 4.68 10.33
CA GLU A 52 2.61 5.81 9.56
C GLU A 52 2.78 5.48 8.08
N ASP A 53 3.21 4.27 7.73
CA ASP A 53 3.31 3.84 6.32
C ASP A 53 1.92 3.86 5.67
N LEU A 54 0.90 3.35 6.36
CA LEU A 54 -0.46 3.29 5.84
C LEU A 54 -1.06 4.69 5.66
N GLU A 55 -0.92 5.58 6.64
CA GLU A 55 -1.37 6.98 6.52
C GLU A 55 -0.65 7.69 5.38
N PHE A 56 0.66 7.50 5.27
CA PHE A 56 1.46 8.10 4.21
C PHE A 56 1.05 7.62 2.81
N ILE A 57 0.69 6.33 2.65
CA ILE A 57 0.15 5.80 1.39
C ILE A 57 -1.15 6.52 1.02
N LEU A 58 -2.08 6.68 1.97
CA LEU A 58 -3.35 7.35 1.73
C LEU A 58 -3.13 8.80 1.31
N ASP A 59 -2.27 9.53 2.03
CA ASP A 59 -1.98 10.93 1.75
C ASP A 59 -1.27 11.14 0.40
N SER A 60 -0.43 10.19 -0.02
CA SER A 60 0.38 10.31 -1.24
C SER A 60 -0.40 10.15 -2.54
N ILE A 61 -1.56 9.50 -2.54
CA ILE A 61 -2.31 9.15 -3.76
C ILE A 61 -3.61 9.94 -3.90
N LEU A 62 -3.99 10.75 -2.90
CA LEU A 62 -5.20 11.56 -2.97
C LEU A 62 -5.07 12.73 -3.96
N PRO A 63 -6.10 13.02 -4.79
CA PRO A 63 -7.39 12.34 -4.86
C PRO A 63 -7.37 11.06 -5.72
N ILE A 64 -8.11 10.04 -5.29
CA ILE A 64 -8.30 8.80 -6.05
C ILE A 64 -9.26 9.04 -7.23
N ASP A 65 -8.92 8.55 -8.42
CA ASP A 65 -9.85 8.50 -9.55
C ASP A 65 -11.08 7.65 -9.19
N PRO A 66 -12.31 8.20 -9.23
CA PRO A 66 -13.52 7.45 -8.90
C PRO A 66 -13.77 6.24 -9.82
N ASN A 67 -13.15 6.16 -10.99
CA ASN A 67 -13.26 5.03 -11.90
C ASN A 67 -12.24 3.91 -11.60
N ASN A 68 -11.23 4.17 -10.76
CA ASN A 68 -10.20 3.19 -10.42
C ASN A 68 -10.68 2.27 -9.30
N GLN A 69 -11.36 1.18 -9.69
CA GLN A 69 -11.92 0.22 -8.74
C GLN A 69 -10.84 -0.53 -7.94
N LEU A 70 -9.70 -0.87 -8.55
CA LEU A 70 -8.60 -1.55 -7.87
C LEU A 70 -8.03 -0.69 -6.75
N LEU A 71 -7.74 0.58 -7.03
CA LEU A 71 -7.20 1.49 -6.04
C LEU A 71 -8.19 1.77 -4.90
N LYS A 72 -9.49 1.80 -5.20
CA LYS A 72 -10.53 1.87 -4.15
C LYS A 72 -10.50 0.65 -3.23
N MET A 73 -10.42 -0.56 -3.78
CA MET A 73 -10.31 -1.79 -2.98
C MET A 73 -9.05 -1.79 -2.12
N VAL A 74 -7.92 -1.32 -2.65
CA VAL A 74 -6.67 -1.15 -1.89
C VAL A 74 -6.86 -0.18 -0.72
N PHE A 75 -7.50 0.96 -0.95
CA PHE A 75 -7.75 1.97 0.08
C PHE A 75 -8.69 1.46 1.18
N GLU A 76 -9.70 0.67 0.83
CA GLU A 76 -10.56 0.00 1.80
C GLU A 76 -9.76 -0.95 2.70
N LYS A 77 -8.87 -1.77 2.12
CA LYS A 77 -7.98 -2.66 2.88
C LYS A 77 -7.01 -1.90 3.78
N ILE A 78 -6.42 -0.81 3.29
CA ILE A 78 -5.55 0.05 4.11
C ILE A 78 -6.32 0.65 5.27
N SER A 79 -7.53 1.15 5.02
CA SER A 79 -8.40 1.73 6.05
C SER A 79 -8.80 0.70 7.11
N GLU A 80 -9.08 -0.54 6.69
CA GLU A 80 -9.34 -1.65 7.61
C GLU A 80 -8.11 -1.99 8.46
N GLN A 81 -6.93 -2.06 7.84
CA GLN A 81 -5.67 -2.29 8.57
C GLN A 81 -5.37 -1.18 9.59
N LEU A 82 -5.60 0.09 9.24
CA LEU A 82 -5.49 1.21 10.19
C LEU A 82 -6.44 1.05 11.38
N ARG A 83 -7.69 0.63 11.14
CA ARG A 83 -8.65 0.36 12.22
C ARG A 83 -8.19 -0.80 13.10
N ASN A 84 -7.63 -1.85 12.51
CA ASN A 84 -7.13 -3.02 13.24
C ASN A 84 -5.89 -2.71 14.09
N ILE A 85 -5.06 -1.75 13.66
CA ILE A 85 -3.89 -1.30 14.42
C ILE A 85 -4.29 -0.43 15.62
N ARG A 86 -5.37 0.34 15.49
CA ARG A 86 -5.84 1.30 16.51
C ARG A 86 -6.73 0.69 17.60
N ASN A 87 -7.30 -0.48 17.36
CA ASN A 87 -8.15 -1.22 18.29
C ASN A 87 -7.38 -2.34 18.99
#